data_AF-A0A183HTT2-F1
#
_entry.id   AF-A0A183HTT2-F1
#
_cell.length_a   1.000
_cell.length_b   1.000
_cell.length_c   1.000
_cell.angle_alpha   90.00
_cell.angle_beta   90.00
_cell.angle_gamma   90.00
#
_symmetry.space_group_name_H-M   'P 1'
#
loop_
_entity.id
_entity.type
_entity.pdbx_description
1 polymer ?
#
loop_
_entity_poly.entity_id
_entity_poly.type
_entity_poly.pdbx_seq_one_letter_code
_entity_poly.pdbx_strand_id
1 'polypeptide(L)'
;LERHTIDGRENYWGYPGTVSVASGKIRDYHDYEYLIRVDYVPVLESNASLIEGNCPAGWFQIGRDEFKSCFLYSGGVATYMAAVKFCQVYKYLYIYEYLYIYI
;
A
#
# COMPACT_ATOMS: atom_id res chain seq x y z
N LEU A 1 12.55 -5.10 30.21
CA LEU A 1 11.75 -5.68 29.12
C LEU A 1 11.94 -4.78 27.91
N GLU A 2 12.81 -5.17 26.99
CA GLU A 2 12.92 -4.50 25.69
C GLU A 2 11.54 -4.60 25.03
N ARG A 3 10.86 -3.47 24.84
CA ARG A 3 9.67 -3.43 23.99
C ARG A 3 10.20 -3.68 22.58
N HIS A 4 10.03 -4.91 22.07
CA HIS A 4 10.37 -5.24 20.69
C HIS A 4 9.64 -4.29 19.75
N THR A 5 10.36 -3.32 19.20
CA THR A 5 9.89 -2.39 18.17
C THR A 5 10.05 -3.04 16.81
N ILE A 6 9.03 -2.91 15.95
CA ILE A 6 9.12 -3.32 14.55
C ILE A 6 9.72 -2.17 13.75
N ASP A 7 10.83 -2.42 13.05
CA ASP A 7 11.41 -1.46 12.11
C ASP A 7 10.69 -1.56 10.76
N GLY A 8 9.94 -0.51 10.41
CA GLY A 8 9.19 -0.36 9.16
C GLY A 8 9.61 0.86 8.36
N ARG A 9 10.79 1.43 8.62
CA ARG A 9 11.31 2.62 7.91
C ARG A 9 11.61 2.35 6.43
N GLU A 10 11.95 1.11 6.10
CA GLU A 10 12.23 0.66 4.73
C GLU A 10 10.99 0.10 3.99
N ASN A 11 9.81 0.16 4.61
CA ASN A 11 8.58 -0.32 3.99
C ASN A 11 7.97 0.72 3.03
N TYR A 12 7.33 0.23 1.97
CA TYR A 12 6.47 1.06 1.12
C TYR A 12 5.06 1.15 1.68
N TRP A 13 4.65 2.36 2.07
CA TRP A 13 3.33 2.60 2.67
C TRP A 13 2.27 3.09 1.66
N GLY A 14 2.65 3.30 0.40
CA GLY A 14 1.75 3.79 -0.67
C GLY A 14 1.90 5.29 -0.94
N TYR A 15 1.57 5.73 -2.16
CA TYR A 15 1.57 7.14 -2.57
C TYR A 15 0.56 7.98 -1.74
N PRO A 16 0.86 9.24 -1.37
CA PRO A 16 2.08 10.03 -1.66
C PRO A 16 3.34 9.68 -0.87
N GLY A 17 3.38 8.55 -0.15
CA GLY A 17 4.57 8.12 0.59
C GLY A 17 4.79 8.94 1.86
N THR A 18 3.74 9.58 2.39
CA THR A 18 3.83 10.49 3.53
C THR A 18 3.60 9.76 4.86
N VAL A 19 4.05 10.40 5.95
CA VAL A 19 3.84 9.92 7.33
C VAL A 19 2.35 9.66 7.59
N SER A 20 1.45 10.51 7.09
CA SER A 20 0.00 10.35 7.26
C SER A 20 -0.56 9.10 6.56
N VAL A 21 0.00 8.71 5.42
CA VAL A 21 -0.42 7.47 4.72
C VAL A 21 0.05 6.25 5.51
N ALA A 22 1.29 6.27 6.00
CA ALA A 22 1.84 5.20 6.83
C ALA A 22 1.07 5.07 8.15
N SER A 23 0.88 6.18 8.87
CA SER A 23 0.14 6.21 10.14
C SER A 23 -1.32 5.80 9.98
N GLY A 24 -1.95 6.10 8.84
CA GLY A 24 -3.33 5.65 8.55
C GLY A 24 -3.47 4.13 8.32
N LYS A 25 -2.37 3.42 8.10
CA LYS A 25 -2.32 1.96 7.86
C LYS A 25 -1.76 1.17 9.03
N ILE A 26 -1.08 1.84 9.96
CA ILE A 26 -0.42 1.24 11.11
C ILE A 26 -1.33 1.45 12.32
N ARG A 27 -1.48 0.41 13.15
CA ARG A 27 -2.09 0.51 14.46
C ARG A 27 -1.08 0.02 15.48
N ASP A 28 -0.52 0.92 16.27
CA ASP A 28 0.67 0.63 17.10
C ASP A 28 0.54 1.14 18.54
N TYR A 29 1.64 1.07 19.29
CA TYR A 29 1.74 1.56 20.66
C TYR A 29 1.22 3.00 20.86
N HIS A 30 1.37 3.86 19.86
CA HIS A 30 0.91 5.26 19.94
C HIS A 30 -0.60 5.39 19.82
N ASP A 31 -1.28 4.39 19.23
CA ASP A 31 -2.74 4.30 19.23
C ASP A 31 -3.26 3.62 20.51
N TYR A 32 -2.62 2.52 20.92
CA TYR A 32 -2.99 1.75 22.11
C TYR A 32 -1.75 1.19 22.80
N GLU A 33 -1.58 1.48 24.09
CA GLU A 33 -0.35 1.12 24.83
C GLU A 33 -0.06 -0.40 24.91
N TYR A 34 -1.05 -1.24 24.64
CA TYR A 34 -0.89 -2.70 24.62
C TYR A 34 -0.42 -3.25 23.27
N LEU A 35 -0.38 -2.42 22.22
CA LEU A 35 0.10 -2.80 20.90
C LEU A 35 1.62 -2.64 20.77
N ILE A 36 2.18 -3.37 19.82
CA ILE A 36 3.60 -3.29 19.49
C ILE A 36 3.88 -1.96 18.81
N ARG A 37 4.99 -1.30 19.17
CA ARG A 37 5.43 -0.04 18.54
C ARG A 37 6.05 -0.30 17.18
N VAL A 38 5.72 0.53 16.19
CA VAL A 38 6.28 0.46 14.84
C VAL A 38 7.07 1.74 14.54
N ASP A 39 8.36 1.59 14.24
CA ASP A 39 9.19 2.68 13.74
C ASP A 39 9.06 2.78 12.23
N TYR A 40 8.28 3.74 11.72
CA TYR A 40 8.05 3.94 10.28
C TYR A 40 8.51 5.31 9.75
N VAL A 41 9.17 6.12 10.59
CA VAL A 41 9.73 7.43 10.23
C VAL A 41 11.26 7.34 10.18
N PRO A 42 11.93 7.78 9.09
CA PRO A 42 11.36 8.41 7.89
C PRO A 42 10.59 7.41 7.02
N VAL A 43 9.57 7.91 6.32
CA VAL A 43 8.81 7.16 5.32
C VAL A 43 9.54 7.20 3.98
N LEU A 44 9.53 6.09 3.24
CA LEU A 44 10.03 6.07 1.87
C LEU A 44 9.01 6.70 0.92
N GLU A 45 9.29 7.93 0.47
CA GLU A 45 8.45 8.62 -0.52
C GLU A 45 8.62 8.03 -1.93
N SER A 46 9.87 7.81 -2.37
CA SER A 46 10.22 7.13 -3.62
C SER A 46 11.73 7.08 -3.80
N ASN A 47 12.40 5.99 -3.42
CA ASN A 47 13.76 5.71 -3.89
C ASN A 47 13.76 4.33 -4.55
N ALA A 48 13.95 4.34 -5.87
CA ALA A 48 13.72 3.27 -6.84
C ALA A 48 14.50 1.95 -6.63
N SER A 49 14.18 1.20 -5.56
CA SER A 49 14.53 -0.23 -5.41
C SER A 49 13.30 -1.13 -5.22
N LEU A 50 12.14 -0.57 -4.86
CA LEU A 50 10.84 -1.27 -4.75
C LEU A 50 10.11 -1.43 -6.10
N ILE A 51 10.72 -0.95 -7.19
CA ILE A 51 10.21 -1.09 -8.55
C ILE A 51 10.67 -2.46 -9.05
N GLU A 52 9.88 -3.51 -8.79
CA GLU A 52 10.04 -4.76 -9.53
C GLU A 52 9.55 -4.54 -10.97
N GLY A 53 10.47 -4.16 -11.87
CA GLY A 53 10.19 -4.03 -13.30
C GLY A 53 9.82 -2.63 -13.78
N ASN A 54 8.87 -2.50 -14.70
CA ASN A 54 8.49 -1.21 -15.32
C ASN A 54 7.36 -0.46 -14.56
N CYS A 55 6.94 -0.96 -13.40
CA CYS A 55 5.77 -0.47 -12.68
C CYS A 55 6.13 0.43 -11.49
N PRO A 56 5.29 1.42 -11.12
CA PRO A 56 5.54 2.26 -9.94
C PRO A 56 5.60 1.44 -8.65
N ALA A 57 6.21 1.98 -7.59
CA ALA A 57 6.33 1.27 -6.31
C ALA A 57 4.95 0.86 -5.74
N GLY A 58 4.86 -0.38 -5.26
CA GLY A 58 3.63 -1.01 -4.75
C GLY A 58 2.65 -1.48 -5.82
N TRP A 59 3.01 -1.34 -7.10
CA TRP A 59 2.29 -1.94 -8.22
C TRP A 59 2.93 -3.26 -8.59
N PHE A 60 2.12 -4.23 -8.98
CA PHE A 60 2.60 -5.50 -9.51
C PHE A 60 2.33 -5.57 -11.01
N GLN A 61 3.32 -6.05 -11.75
CA GLN A 61 3.21 -6.23 -13.20
C GLN A 61 2.53 -7.56 -13.50
N ILE A 62 1.52 -7.55 -14.37
CA ILE A 62 0.98 -8.76 -14.98
C ILE A 62 1.16 -8.66 -16.50
N GLY A 63 1.53 -9.78 -17.11
CA GLY A 63 1.82 -9.89 -18.53
C GLY A 63 3.32 -9.89 -18.85
N ARG A 64 3.65 -10.10 -20.12
CA ARG A 64 5.03 -10.20 -20.63
C ARG A 64 5.21 -9.32 -21.86
N ASP A 65 6.45 -8.90 -22.08
CA ASP A 65 6.88 -8.11 -23.25
C ASP A 65 6.04 -6.85 -23.48
N GLU A 66 5.40 -6.74 -24.64
CA GLU A 66 4.55 -5.63 -25.07
C GLU A 66 3.16 -5.62 -24.42
N PHE A 67 2.74 -6.73 -23.79
CA PHE A 67 1.45 -6.85 -23.10
C PHE A 67 1.59 -6.81 -21.58
N LYS A 68 2.47 -5.95 -21.06
CA LYS A 68 2.61 -5.74 -19.61
C LYS A 68 1.73 -4.58 -19.13
N SER A 69 0.99 -4.82 -18.05
CA SER A 69 0.17 -3.82 -17.36
C SER A 69 0.50 -3.83 -15.88
N CYS A 70 0.45 -2.65 -15.26
CA CYS A 70 0.68 -2.47 -13.83
C CYS A 70 -0.66 -2.47 -13.10
N PHE A 71 -0.75 -3.22 -12.00
CA PHE A 71 -1.93 -3.30 -11.15
C PHE A 71 -1.59 -2.89 -9.71
N LEU A 72 -2.55 -2.26 -9.04
CA LEU A 72 -2.47 -1.90 -7.63
C LEU A 72 -3.70 -2.45 -6.93
N TYR A 73 -3.46 -3.16 -5.84
CA TYR A 73 -4.52 -3.55 -4.93
C TYR A 73 -4.72 -2.47 -3.86
N SER A 74 -5.95 -1.95 -3.76
CA SER A 74 -6.35 -1.00 -2.73
C SER A 74 -7.42 -1.65 -1.85
N GLY A 75 -7.04 -2.09 -0.66
CA GLY A 75 -7.96 -2.67 0.31
C GLY A 75 -8.88 -1.60 0.91
N GLY A 76 -10.19 -1.75 0.71
CA GLY A 76 -11.20 -0.87 1.28
C GLY A 76 -12.62 -1.26 0.87
N VAL A 77 -13.63 -0.83 1.63
CA VAL A 77 -15.04 -1.03 1.29
C VAL A 77 -15.49 0.13 0.40
N ALA A 78 -15.84 -0.17 -0.85
CA ALA A 78 -16.35 0.81 -1.80
C ALA A 78 -17.46 0.20 -2.66
N THR A 79 -18.38 1.04 -3.14
CA THR A 79 -19.31 0.62 -4.20
C THR A 79 -18.58 0.55 -5.53
N TYR A 80 -19.11 -0.22 -6.47
CA TYR A 80 -18.53 -0.35 -7.82
C TYR A 80 -18.23 1.01 -8.46
N MET A 81 -19.19 1.94 -8.42
CA MET A 81 -19.04 3.26 -9.05
C MET A 81 -18.02 4.13 -8.33
N ALA A 82 -17.88 4.01 -7.01
CA ALA A 82 -16.84 4.70 -6.25
C ALA A 82 -15.44 4.17 -6.61
N ALA A 83 -15.30 2.84 -6.74
CA ALA A 83 -14.06 2.20 -7.16
C ALA A 83 -13.66 2.60 -8.59
N VAL A 84 -14.61 2.62 -9.54
CA VAL A 84 -14.35 3.06 -10.92
C VAL A 84 -13.87 4.52 -10.95
N LYS A 85 -14.55 5.42 -10.23
CA LYS A 85 -14.13 6.83 -10.15
C LYS A 85 -12.74 6.97 -9.53
N PHE A 86 -12.48 6.25 -8.44
CA PHE A 86 -11.16 6.21 -7.82
C PHE A 86 -10.09 5.83 -8.86
N CYS A 87 -10.28 4.75 -9.61
CA CYS A 87 -9.33 4.34 -10.63
C CYS A 87 -9.19 5.31 -11.80
N GLN A 88 -10.26 5.98 -12.23
CA GLN A 88 -10.20 6.97 -13.31
C GLN A 88 -9.39 8.21 -12.94
N VAL A 89 -9.55 8.71 -11.70
CA VAL A 89 -8.83 9.90 -11.21
C VAL A 89 -7.32 9.69 -11.28
N TYR A 90 -6.87 8.47 -10.99
CA TYR A 90 -5.46 8.16 -10.95
C TYR A 90 -4.94 7.34 -12.15
N LYS A 91 -5.78 7.09 -13.18
CA LYS A 91 -5.47 6.32 -14.41
C LYS A 91 -5.07 4.85 -14.17
N TYR A 92 -5.88 4.12 -13.42
CA TYR A 92 -5.64 2.72 -13.01
C TYR A 92 -6.50 1.71 -13.81
N LEU A 93 -5.97 0.50 -14.08
CA LEU A 93 -6.71 -0.64 -14.65
C LEU A 93 -7.11 -1.62 -13.54
N TYR A 94 -8.40 -2.00 -13.45
CA TYR A 94 -8.91 -2.93 -12.42
C TYR A 94 -8.84 -4.38 -12.89
N ILE A 95 -8.37 -5.30 -12.03
CA ILE A 95 -8.69 -6.73 -12.12
C ILE A 95 -9.71 -7.03 -11.03
N TYR A 96 -10.87 -7.53 -11.46
CA TYR A 96 -11.85 -8.10 -10.55
C TYR A 96 -11.31 -9.43 -10.01
N GLU A 97 -11.02 -9.51 -8.72
CA GLU A 97 -11.19 -10.75 -7.98
C GLU A 97 -12.15 -10.49 -6.82
N TYR A 98 -13.27 -11.22 -6.85
CA TYR A 98 -14.23 -11.30 -5.76
C TYR A 98 -13.57 -12.00 -4.57
N LEU A 99 -12.80 -11.28 -3.76
CA LEU A 99 -12.35 -11.80 -2.47
C LEU A 99 -13.33 -11.34 -1.40
N TYR A 100 -14.41 -12.11 -1.23
CA TYR A 100 -15.21 -12.09 -0.02
C TYR A 100 -14.33 -12.53 1.16
N ILE A 101 -13.66 -11.59 1.81
CA ILE A 101 -13.11 -11.82 3.15
C ILE A 101 -14.26 -11.57 4.13
N TYR A 102 -14.98 -12.64 4.46
CA TYR A 102 -15.68 -12.72 5.73
C TYR A 102 -14.61 -12.70 6.84
N ILE A 103 -14.73 -11.74 7.76
CA ILE A 103 -14.08 -11.81 9.07
C ILE A 103 -14.96 -12.67 9.98
#